data_AF-A0A4U5NSZ7-F1
#
_entry.id   AF-A0A4U5NSZ7-F1
#
_cell.length_a   1.000
_cell.length_b   1.000
_cell.length_c   1.000
_cell.angle_alpha   90.00
_cell.angle_beta   90.00
_cell.angle_gamma   90.00
#
_symmetry.space_group_name_H-M   'P 1'
#
loop_
_entity.id
_entity.type
_entity.pdbx_description
1 polymer ?
#
loop_
_entity_poly.entity_id
_entity_poly.type
_entity_poly.pdbx_seq_one_letter_code
_entity_poly.pdbx_strand_id
1 'polypeptide(L)'
;MLEIAKECPTVMSGADLYSLISRATMEAVRVAVGKIESNEANESDVSITVKMEYLREVLTKMSSSLSPEDIAHYSSLQNKV
;
A
#
# COMPACT_ATOMS: atom_id res chain seq x y z
N MET A 1 1.52 -11.14 -6.91
CA MET A 1 0.35 -10.36 -6.44
C MET A 1 -0.48 -11.10 -5.40
N LEU A 2 -0.82 -12.39 -5.56
CA LEU A 2 -1.66 -13.12 -4.58
C LEU A 2 -1.08 -13.21 -3.15
N GLU A 3 0.23 -13.07 -2.98
CA GLU A 3 0.87 -13.14 -1.66
C GLU A 3 0.56 -11.91 -0.79
N ILE A 4 0.56 -10.70 -1.37
CA ILE A 4 0.31 -9.48 -0.59
C ILE A 4 -1.12 -9.45 -0.03
N ALA A 5 -2.06 -10.01 -0.78
CA ALA A 5 -3.47 -10.07 -0.36
C ALA A 5 -3.66 -10.90 0.92
N LYS A 6 -2.80 -11.89 1.17
CA LYS A 6 -2.82 -12.70 2.41
C LYS A 6 -2.27 -11.93 3.61
N GLU A 7 -1.44 -10.91 3.36
CA GLU A 7 -0.83 -10.07 4.38
C GLU A 7 -1.71 -8.83 4.68
N CYS A 8 -2.68 -8.53 3.81
CA CYS A 8 -3.63 -7.46 4.04
C CYS A 8 -4.59 -7.78 5.20
N PRO A 9 -5.02 -6.76 5.96
CA PRO A 9 -6.15 -6.86 6.87
C PRO A 9 -7.40 -7.48 6.20
N THR A 10 -8.16 -8.25 6.97
CA THR A 10 -9.41 -8.87 6.51
C THR A 10 -10.42 -7.86 5.97
N VAL A 11 -10.43 -6.65 6.53
CA VAL A 11 -11.25 -5.53 6.07
C VAL A 11 -10.31 -4.41 5.66
N MET A 12 -10.40 -4.02 4.40
CA MET A 12 -9.64 -2.92 3.81
C MET A 12 -10.58 -2.11 2.94
N SER A 13 -10.71 -0.82 3.20
CA SER A 13 -11.51 0.05 2.33
C SER A 13 -10.77 0.34 1.02
N GLY A 14 -11.49 0.86 0.01
CA GLY A 14 -10.85 1.35 -1.21
C GLY A 14 -9.83 2.47 -0.94
N ALA A 15 -10.06 3.30 0.09
CA ALA A 15 -9.14 4.36 0.48
C ALA A 15 -7.86 3.79 1.10
N ASP A 16 -7.98 2.74 1.91
CA ASP A 16 -6.83 2.04 2.47
C ASP A 16 -5.99 1.41 1.35
N LEU A 17 -6.62 0.70 0.41
CA LEU A 17 -5.93 0.11 -0.73
C LEU A 17 -5.22 1.17 -1.58
N TYR A 18 -5.89 2.29 -1.86
CA TYR A 18 -5.28 3.40 -2.58
C TYR A 18 -4.06 3.96 -1.81
N SER A 19 -4.20 4.16 -0.51
CA SER A 19 -3.11 4.64 0.36
C SER A 19 -1.91 3.69 0.35
N LEU A 20 -2.15 2.37 0.39
CA LEU A 20 -1.13 1.33 0.29
C LEU A 20 -0.31 1.48 -1.00
N ILE A 21 -0.99 1.47 -2.14
CA ILE A 21 -0.34 1.52 -3.46
C ILE A 21 0.37 2.87 -3.65
N SER A 22 -0.27 3.97 -3.27
CA SER A 22 0.29 5.32 -3.39
C SER A 22 1.59 5.46 -2.59
N ARG A 23 1.59 5.03 -1.32
CA ARG A 23 2.79 5.07 -0.47
C ARG A 23 3.90 4.16 -0.99
N ALA A 24 3.57 2.92 -1.41
CA ALA A 24 4.57 2.01 -1.95
C ALA A 24 5.18 2.52 -3.27
N THR A 25 4.39 3.23 -4.08
CA THR A 25 4.86 3.92 -5.28
C THR A 25 5.81 5.05 -4.92
N MET A 26 5.48 5.86 -3.90
CA MET A 26 6.36 6.94 -3.44
C MET A 26 7.70 6.41 -2.90
N GLU A 27 7.72 5.26 -2.23
CA GLU A 27 8.99 4.63 -1.84
C GLU A 27 9.79 4.15 -3.05
N ALA A 28 9.15 3.57 -4.06
CA ALA A 28 9.83 3.20 -5.31
C ALA A 28 10.43 4.43 -6.03
N VAL A 29 9.70 5.55 -6.04
CA VAL A 29 10.20 6.84 -6.56
C VAL A 29 11.38 7.34 -5.74
N ARG A 30 11.29 7.33 -4.40
CA ARG A 30 12.38 7.77 -3.53
C ARG A 30 13.66 6.98 -3.78
N VAL A 31 13.55 5.65 -3.91
CA VAL A 31 14.70 4.78 -4.22
C VAL A 31 15.28 5.09 -5.60
N ALA A 32 14.41 5.29 -6.60
CA ALA A 32 14.83 5.68 -7.95
C ALA A 32 15.62 7.00 -7.95
N VAL A 33 15.09 8.03 -7.28
CA VAL A 33 15.75 9.33 -7.12
C VAL A 33 17.10 9.18 -6.40
N GLY A 34 17.14 8.43 -5.30
CA GLY A 34 18.39 8.22 -4.55
C GLY A 34 19.50 7.57 -5.37
N LYS A 35 19.18 6.67 -6.30
CA LYS A 35 20.16 6.08 -7.23
C LYS A 35 20.70 7.10 -8.23
N ILE A 36 19.85 7.99 -8.72
CA ILE A 36 20.25 9.06 -9.64
C ILE A 36 21.18 10.04 -8.91
N GLU A 37 20.78 10.49 -7.71
CA GLU A 37 21.58 11.41 -6.89
C GLU A 37 22.94 10.83 -6.48
N SER A 38 23.02 9.50 -6.35
CA SER A 38 24.27 8.79 -6.00
C SER A 38 25.13 8.42 -7.22
N ASN A 39 24.76 8.85 -8.43
CA ASN A 39 25.40 8.46 -9.71
C ASN A 39 25.44 6.93 -9.95
N GLU A 40 24.55 6.16 -9.32
CA GLU A 40 24.43 4.71 -9.55
C GLU A 40 23.62 4.38 -10.81
N ALA A 41 22.81 5.33 -11.29
CA ALA A 41 22.00 5.19 -12.50
C ALA A 41 21.71 6.55 -13.15
N ASN A 42 21.52 6.58 -14.46
CA ASN A 42 21.04 7.78 -15.17
C ASN A 42 19.52 7.86 -15.15
N GLU A 43 18.98 9.07 -15.22
CA GLU A 43 17.53 9.31 -15.29
C GLU A 43 16.86 8.55 -16.45
N SER A 44 17.54 8.40 -17.59
CA SER A 44 17.03 7.64 -18.75
C SER A 44 16.91 6.14 -18.52
N ASP A 45 17.65 5.60 -17.55
CA ASP A 45 17.84 4.16 -17.36
C ASP A 45 17.07 3.64 -16.13
N VAL A 46 16.56 4.55 -15.29
CA VAL A 46 15.84 4.20 -14.06
C VAL A 46 14.37 3.94 -14.33
N SER A 47 13.96 2.70 -14.11
CA SER A 47 12.55 2.31 -14.09
C SER A 47 11.97 2.37 -12.67
N ILE A 48 10.84 3.06 -12.51
CA ILE A 48 10.07 3.04 -11.27
C ILE A 48 9.25 1.76 -11.23
N THR A 49 9.71 0.78 -10.48
CA THR A 49 9.00 -0.50 -10.28
C THR A 49 8.65 -0.66 -8.81
N VAL A 50 7.35 -0.80 -8.53
CA VAL A 50 6.87 -1.10 -7.17
C VAL A 50 7.18 -2.55 -6.85
N LYS A 51 8.09 -2.76 -5.90
CA LYS A 51 8.46 -4.07 -5.39
C LYS A 51 7.58 -4.49 -4.22
N MET A 52 7.48 -5.80 -4.01
CA MET A 52 6.78 -6.39 -2.87
C MET A 52 7.30 -5.90 -1.51
N GLU A 53 8.60 -5.62 -1.39
CA GLU A 53 9.21 -5.08 -0.16
C GLU A 53 8.59 -3.74 0.26
N TYR A 54 8.31 -2.84 -0.69
CA TYR A 54 7.68 -1.54 -0.41
C TYR A 54 6.23 -1.70 0.03
N LEU A 55 5.50 -2.63 -0.58
CA LEU A 55 4.12 -2.94 -0.17
C LEU A 55 4.07 -3.48 1.26
N ARG A 56 4.97 -4.42 1.60
CA ARG A 56 5.06 -4.99 2.96
C ARG A 56 5.43 -3.93 4.00
N GLU A 57 6.42 -3.10 3.69
CA GLU A 57 6.83 -2.02 4.60
C GLU A 57 5.66 -1.07 4.88
N VAL A 58 4.93 -0.67 3.84
CA VAL A 58 3.76 0.21 4.02
C VAL A 58 2.65 -0.47 4.80
N LEU A 59 2.34 -1.74 4.52
CA LEU A 59 1.32 -2.50 5.25
C LEU A 59 1.58 -2.52 6.76
N THR A 60 2.84 -2.71 7.19
CA THR A 60 3.19 -2.71 8.63
C THR A 60 2.94 -1.37 9.33
N LYS A 61 2.86 -0.28 8.58
CA LYS A 61 2.69 1.09 9.09
C LYS A 61 1.28 1.64 8.87
N MET A 62 0.38 0.86 8.26
CA MET A 62 -0.97 1.31 7.94
C MET A 62 -1.95 1.06 9.08
N SER A 63 -2.81 2.04 9.29
CA SER A 63 -4.01 1.93 10.11
C SER A 63 -5.24 1.92 9.21
N SER A 64 -6.23 1.08 9.53
CA SER A 64 -7.54 1.12 8.87
C SER A 64 -8.14 2.52 8.92
N SER A 65 -8.68 3.00 7.80
CA SER A 65 -9.45 4.23 7.77
C SER A 65 -10.84 4.09 8.39
N LEU A 66 -11.33 2.84 8.54
CA LEU A 66 -12.60 2.53 9.19
C LEU A 66 -12.36 2.20 10.66
N SER A 67 -13.21 2.75 11.55
CA SER A 67 -13.18 2.38 12.97
C SER A 67 -13.81 0.99 13.18
N PRO A 68 -13.50 0.31 14.30
CA PRO A 68 -14.19 -0.91 14.66
C PRO A 68 -15.71 -0.75 14.78
N GLU A 69 -16.19 0.43 15.21
CA GLU A 69 -17.63 0.69 15.30
C GLU A 69 -18.29 0.74 13.92
N ASP A 70 -17.65 1.39 12.95
CA ASP A 70 -18.14 1.44 11.57
C ASP A 70 -18.23 0.04 10.97
N ILE A 71 -17.20 -0.78 11.17
CA ILE A 71 -17.17 -2.17 10.68
C ILE A 71 -18.33 -2.98 11.29
N ALA A 72 -18.55 -2.86 12.60
CA ALA A 72 -19.65 -3.55 13.27
C ALA A 72 -21.02 -3.06 12.78
N HIS A 73 -21.17 -1.75 12.58
CA HIS A 73 -22.39 -1.14 12.07
C HIS A 73 -22.74 -1.67 10.68
N TYR A 74 -21.81 -1.58 9.72
CA TYR A 74 -22.05 -2.05 8.35
C TYR A 74 -22.29 -3.56 8.27
N SER A 75 -21.58 -4.35 9.06
CA SER A 75 -21.79 -5.81 9.13
C SER A 75 -23.21 -6.15 9.62
N SER A 76 -23.75 -5.36 10.56
CA SER A 76 -25.11 -5.55 11.08
C SER A 76 -26.20 -5.20 10.07
N LEU A 77 -25.92 -4.27 9.14
CA LEU A 77 -26.84 -3.91 8.05
C LEU A 77 -26.91 -5.01 7.00
N GLN A 78 -25.78 -5.65 6.70
CA GLN A 78 -25.69 -6.72 5.71
C GLN A 78 -26.44 -7.98 6.15
N ASN A 79 -26.50 -8.28 7.45
CA ASN A 79 -27.23 -9.41 8.02
C ASN A 79 -28.75 -9.21 8.13
N LYS A 80 -29.27 -8.02 7.79
CA LYS A 80 -30.71 -7.69 7.83
C LYS A 80 -31.40 -7.73 6.46
N VAL A 81 -30.65 -8.08 5.41
CA VAL A 81 -31.14 -8.27 4.03
C VAL A 81 -31.10 -9.76 3.72
#